data_AF-A0AAD5BSU8-F1
#
_entry.id   AF-A0AAD5BSU8-F1
#
_cell.length_a   1.000
_cell.length_b   1.000
_cell.length_c   1.000
_cell.angle_alpha   90.00
_cell.angle_beta   90.00
_cell.angle_gamma   90.00
#
_symmetry.space_group_name_H-M   'P 1'
#
loop_
_entity.id
_entity.type
_entity.pdbx_description
1 polymer ?
#
loop_
_entity_poly.entity_id
_entity_poly.type
_entity_poly.pdbx_seq_one_letter_code
_entity_poly.pdbx_strand_id
1 'polypeptide(L)' 'MEIKEHVFGLLVMLAWLNVSYATLSPSGVNYEVVALMAIKQDIKDPHNVLDSWDFSSVDPCSWRMVTCTSDGSVFAL' A
#
# COMPACT_ATOMS: atom_id res chain seq x y z
N MET A 1 -25.10 31.74 -15.83
CA MET A 1 -24.63 30.61 -16.66
C MET A 1 -23.21 30.22 -16.25
N GLU A 2 -22.29 31.18 -16.04
CA GLU A 2 -20.93 30.92 -15.53
C GLU A 2 -20.83 30.18 -14.18
N ILE A 3 -21.70 30.48 -13.21
CA ILE A 3 -21.64 29.82 -11.89
C ILE A 3 -21.85 28.32 -11.98
N LYS A 4 -22.69 27.85 -12.92
CA LYS A 4 -22.97 26.41 -13.11
C LYS A 4 -21.77 25.69 -13.72
N GLU A 5 -21.04 26.35 -14.63
CA GLU A 5 -19.81 25.85 -15.23
C GLU A 5 -18.68 25.72 -14.19
N HIS A 6 -18.52 26.72 -13.31
CA HIS A 6 -17.53 26.66 -12.23
C HIS A 6 -17.85 25.58 -11.20
N VAL A 7 -19.12 25.42 -10.82
CA VAL A 7 -19.56 24.34 -9.92
C VAL A 7 -19.33 22.97 -10.57
N PHE A 8 -19.61 22.83 -11.86
CA PHE A 8 -19.33 21.61 -12.60
C PHE A 8 -17.83 21.29 -12.66
N GLY A 9 -16.99 22.28 -12.96
CA GLY A 9 -15.54 22.13 -12.95
C GLY A 9 -15.00 21.76 -11.56
N LEU A 10 -15.55 22.34 -10.49
CA LEU A 10 -15.19 22.00 -9.11
C LEU A 10 -15.58 20.56 -8.76
N LEU A 11 -16.78 20.12 -9.15
CA LEU A 11 -17.24 18.74 -8.94
C LEU A 11 -16.38 17.72 -9.69
N VAL A 12 -15.97 18.04 -10.91
CA VAL A 12 -15.05 17.19 -11.69
C VAL A 12 -13.67 17.13 -11.01
N MET A 13 -13.10 18.26 -10.59
CA MET A 13 -11.82 18.29 -9.87
C MET A 13 -11.86 17.50 -8.55
N LEU A 14 -12.93 17.64 -7.76
CA LEU A 14 -13.12 16.90 -6.52
C LEU A 14 -13.28 15.39 -6.78
N ALA A 15 -13.97 14.99 -7.84
CA ALA A 15 -14.10 13.58 -8.21
C ALA A 15 -12.73 12.94 -8.56
N TRP A 16 -11.82 13.71 -9.16
CA TRP A 16 -10.48 13.22 -9.52
C TRP A 16 -9.54 13.14 -8.31
N LEU A 17 -9.69 14.05 -7.33
CA LEU A 17 -8.90 14.04 -6.10
C LEU A 17 -9.20 12.84 -5.18
N ASN A 18 -10.39 12.23 -5.28
CA ASN A 18 -10.75 11.07 -4.47
C ASN A 18 -10.13 9.74 -4.94
N VAL A 19 -9.59 9.68 -6.17
CA VAL A 19 -9.06 8.43 -6.74
C VAL A 19 -7.72 8.02 -6.13
N SER A 20 -6.92 8.98 -5.65
CA SER A 20 -5.54 8.74 -5.23
C SER A 20 -5.39 8.14 -3.81
N TYR A 21 -6.46 8.03 -3.03
CA TYR A 21 -6.40 7.55 -1.65
C TYR A 21 -6.58 6.03 -1.49
N ALA A 22 -6.91 5.30 -2.56
CA ALA A 22 -7.31 3.90 -2.45
C ALA A 22 -6.16 2.90 -2.31
N THR A 23 -4.90 3.31 -2.49
CA THR A 23 -3.75 2.38 -2.55
C THR A 23 -2.83 2.42 -1.33
N LEU A 24 -2.95 3.44 -0.48
CA LEU A 24 -2.05 3.66 0.66
C LEU A 24 -2.81 3.69 1.99
N SER A 25 -2.15 3.24 3.05
CA SER A 25 -2.60 3.35 4.43
C SER A 25 -2.71 4.82 4.86
N PRO A 26 -3.39 5.12 5.98
CA PRO A 26 -3.42 6.48 6.55
C PRO A 26 -2.03 7.08 6.79
N SER A 27 -1.00 6.25 6.93
CA SER A 27 0.40 6.65 7.08
C SER A 27 1.16 6.77 5.75
N GLY A 28 0.49 6.59 4.61
CA GLY A 28 1.10 6.66 3.28
C GLY A 28 1.87 5.40 2.86
N VAL A 29 1.59 4.24 3.48
CA VAL A 29 2.33 2.98 3.25
C VAL A 29 1.46 1.98 2.48
N ASN A 30 2.05 1.18 1.59
CA ASN A 30 1.31 0.11 0.91
C ASN A 30 0.68 -0.85 1.94
N TYR A 31 -0.62 -1.14 1.80
CA TYR A 31 -1.34 -2.05 2.70
C TYR A 31 -0.72 -3.46 2.78
N GLU A 32 -0.04 -3.92 1.72
CA GLU A 32 0.71 -5.18 1.74
C GLU A 32 1.84 -5.16 2.77
N VAL A 33 2.61 -4.05 2.83
CA VAL A 33 3.66 -3.86 3.84
C VAL A 33 3.07 -3.83 5.25
N VAL A 34 1.94 -3.16 5.44
CA VAL A 34 1.25 -3.10 6.74
C VAL A 34 0.82 -4.51 7.18
N ALA A 35 0.24 -5.30 6.27
CA ALA A 35 -0.18 -6.67 6.54
C ALA A 35 1.02 -7.59 6.88
N LEU A 36 2.12 -7.47 6.13
CA LEU A 36 3.34 -8.23 6.39
C LEU A 36 3.96 -7.87 7.75
N MET A 37 3.99 -6.59 8.13
CA MET A 37 4.49 -6.19 9.45
C MET A 37 3.64 -6.74 10.59
N ALA A 38 2.31 -6.79 10.43
CA ALA A 38 1.44 -7.42 11.42
C ALA A 38 1.78 -8.91 11.61
N ILE A 39 2.00 -9.63 10.51
CA ILE A 39 2.42 -11.04 10.54
C ILE A 39 3.79 -11.19 11.25
N LYS A 40 4.77 -10.35 10.92
CA LYS A 40 6.09 -10.37 11.58
C LYS A 40 5.98 -10.16 13.10
N GLN A 41 5.06 -9.30 13.55
CA GLN A 41 4.85 -9.03 14.98
C GLN A 41 4.20 -10.20 15.72
N ASP A 42 3.37 -10.99 15.03
CA ASP A 42 2.65 -12.12 15.62
C ASP A 42 3.42 -13.45 15.57
N ILE A 43 4.56 -13.51 14.86
CA ILE A 43 5.39 -14.72 14.74
C ILE A 43 6.62 -14.62 15.64
N LYS A 44 6.83 -15.64 16.47
CA LYS A 44 8.11 -15.83 17.17
C LYS A 44 9.16 -16.37 16.21
N ASP A 45 10.10 -15.51 15.82
CA ASP A 45 11.15 -15.82 14.84
C ASP A 45 12.54 -15.95 15.51
N PRO A 46 12.87 -17.10 16.14
CA PRO A 46 14.15 -17.28 16.82
C PRO A 46 15.35 -17.34 15.87
N HIS A 47 15.12 -17.46 14.56
CA HIS A 47 16.15 -17.61 13.54
C HIS A 47 16.30 -16.38 12.64
N ASN A 48 15.54 -15.31 12.90
CA ASN A 48 15.56 -14.07 12.12
C ASN A 48 15.31 -14.31 10.61
N VAL A 49 14.44 -15.27 10.28
CA VAL A 49 14.04 -15.54 8.88
C VAL A 49 13.40 -14.31 8.27
N LEU A 50 12.56 -13.59 9.03
CA LEU A 50 11.81 -12.41 8.63
C LEU A 50 12.62 -11.11 8.80
N ASP A 51 13.93 -11.17 8.97
CA ASP A 51 14.78 -9.99 9.19
C ASP A 51 14.74 -9.00 8.01
N SER A 52 14.57 -9.51 6.78
CA SER A 52 14.45 -8.65 5.58
C SER A 52 13.13 -7.88 5.50
N TRP A 53 12.14 -8.21 6.33
CA TRP A 53 10.83 -7.55 6.33
C TRP A 53 10.97 -6.22 7.07
N ASP A 54 11.02 -5.12 6.33
CA ASP A 54 11.29 -3.78 6.82
C ASP A 54 10.17 -2.81 6.42
N PHE A 55 9.54 -2.17 7.39
CA PHE A 55 8.47 -1.19 7.18
C PHE A 55 8.90 0.01 6.32
N SER A 56 10.18 0.35 6.31
CA SER A 56 10.73 1.45 5.51
C SER A 56 11.11 1.04 4.08
N SER A 57 11.13 -0.28 3.79
CA SER A 57 11.46 -0.78 2.46
C SER A 57 10.29 -0.63 1.51
N VAL A 58 10.58 -0.10 0.32
CA VAL A 58 9.60 0.20 -0.72
C VAL A 58 9.15 -1.02 -1.51
N ASP A 59 9.91 -2.13 -1.45
CA ASP A 59 9.70 -3.32 -2.29
C ASP A 59 9.60 -4.60 -1.44
N PRO A 60 8.38 -5.03 -1.08
CA PRO A 60 8.16 -6.27 -0.34
C PRO A 60 8.49 -7.53 -1.15
N CYS A 61 8.53 -7.48 -2.48
CA CYS A 61 8.83 -8.64 -3.32
C CYS A 61 10.30 -9.07 -3.24
N SER A 62 11.16 -8.19 -2.72
CA SER A 62 12.56 -8.48 -2.44
C SER A 62 12.80 -9.20 -1.11
N TRP A 63 11.77 -9.31 -0.27
CA TRP A 63 11.90 -9.89 1.07
C TRP A 63 11.90 -11.42 1.03
N ARG A 64 12.63 -12.05 1.96
CA ARG A 64 12.59 -13.52 2.13
C ARG A 64 11.18 -13.96 2.46
N MET A 65 10.78 -15.15 2.01
CA MET A 65 9.46 -15.72 2.33
C MET A 65 8.30 -14.85 1.81
N VAL A 66 8.53 -14.01 0.81
CA VAL A 66 7.48 -13.27 0.09
C VAL A 66 7.56 -13.67 -1.37
N THR A 67 6.41 -14.05 -1.93
CA THR A 67 6.27 -14.33 -3.37
C THR A 67 5.26 -13.35 -3.95
N CYS A 68 5.67 -12.68 -5.02
CA CYS A 68 4.83 -11.75 -5.75
C CYS A 68 4.39 -12.29 -7.11
N THR A 69 3.27 -11.79 -7.59
CA THR A 69 2.81 -11.92 -8.97
C THR A 69 3.68 -11.09 -9.92
N SER A 70 3.51 -11.28 -11.23
CA SER A 70 4.29 -10.54 -12.25
C SER A 70 4.04 -9.03 -12.27
N ASP A 71 2.90 -8.59 -11.74
CA ASP A 71 2.52 -7.18 -11.57
C ASP A 71 3.00 -6.58 -10.24
N GLY A 72 3.72 -7.36 -9.41
CA GLY A 72 4.37 -6.87 -8.20
C GLY A 72 3.51 -6.88 -6.94
N SER A 73 2.37 -7.57 -6.95
CA SER A 73 1.52 -7.75 -5.77
C SER A 73 1.89 -9.01 -4.99
N VAL A 74 1.81 -8.94 -3.67
CA VAL A 74 2.10 -10.07 -2.77
C VAL A 74 0.97 -11.10 -2.87
N PHE A 75 1.32 -12.37 -3.12
CA PHE A 75 0.34 -13.44 -3.30
C PHE A 75 0.57 -14.64 -2.36
N ALA A 76 1.81 -14.88 -1.91
CA ALA A 76 2.12 -16.00 -1.02
C ALA A 76 3.29 -15.71 -0.07
N LEU A 77 3.33 -16.48 1.02
CA LEU A 77 4.37 -16.48 2.06
C LEU A 77 5.01 -17.87 2.16
#